data_AF-A0AAU0KMK7-F1
#
_entry.id   AF-A0AAU0KMK7-F1
#
_cell.length_a   1.000
_cell.length_b   1.000
_cell.length_c   1.000
_cell.angle_alpha   90.00
_cell.angle_beta   90.00
_cell.angle_gamma   90.00
#
_symmetry.space_group_name_H-M   'P 1'
#
loop_
_entity.id
_entity.type
_entity.pdbx_description
1 polymer ?
#
loop_
_entity_poly.entity_id
_entity_poly.type
_entity_poly.pdbx_seq_one_letter_code
_entity_poly.pdbx_strand_id
1 'polypeptide(L)'
;MGYSASDLVSPRLVTKKGVRQLPGGTVWLVSGEGSRSPKTFSLCAVFKVNRIAENCYEHPSFKNSAHGVGHIYGESLLLTGIEWFEKFKAQQFNFRNSLTEITGTVAVGEFLALSGYVP
;
A
#
# COMPACT_ATOMS: atom_id res chain seq x y z
N MET A 1 14.59 3.04 -1.63
CA MET A 1 13.97 1.74 -1.98
C MET A 1 13.04 1.35 -0.84
N GLY A 2 11.86 0.82 -1.16
CA GLY A 2 10.93 0.29 -0.14
C GLY A 2 11.42 -1.08 0.36
N TYR A 3 10.94 -1.50 1.52
CA TYR A 3 11.11 -2.88 1.98
C TYR A 3 10.28 -3.81 1.08
N SER A 4 10.78 -5.02 0.82
CA SER A 4 9.98 -6.00 0.07
C SER A 4 8.70 -6.31 0.84
N ALA A 5 7.60 -6.39 0.11
CA ALA A 5 6.31 -6.81 0.60
C ALA A 5 6.33 -8.22 1.22
N SER A 6 7.21 -9.07 0.71
CA SER A 6 7.37 -10.46 1.13
C SER A 6 7.99 -10.60 2.53
N ASP A 7 8.60 -9.54 3.06
CA ASP A 7 9.24 -9.53 4.38
C ASP A 7 8.35 -8.94 5.48
N LEU A 8 7.06 -8.69 5.20
CA LEU A 8 6.13 -8.12 6.18
C LEU A 8 5.69 -9.17 7.19
N VAL A 9 6.22 -9.05 8.41
CA VAL A 9 5.81 -9.89 9.57
C VAL A 9 4.45 -9.44 10.14
N SER A 10 4.07 -8.18 9.92
CA SER A 10 2.78 -7.63 10.33
C SER A 10 2.31 -6.55 9.35
N PRO A 11 0.99 -6.29 9.23
CA PRO A 11 0.47 -5.24 8.37
C PRO A 11 0.93 -3.87 8.86
N ARG A 12 1.91 -3.31 8.15
CA ARG A 12 2.49 -2.00 8.45
C ARG A 12 3.01 -1.33 7.19
N LEU A 13 3.11 0.00 7.25
CA LEU A 13 3.85 0.80 6.29
C LEU A 13 4.89 1.65 7.03
N VAL A 14 6.05 1.85 6.39
CA VAL A 14 7.08 2.80 6.82
C VAL A 14 7.29 3.82 5.72
N THR A 15 7.34 5.10 6.06
CA THR A 15 7.38 6.18 5.06
C THR A 15 8.11 7.43 5.56
N LYS A 16 8.55 8.27 4.62
CA LYS A 16 9.03 9.62 4.92
C LYS A 16 7.88 10.64 5.03
N LYS A 17 6.72 10.31 4.46
CA LYS A 17 5.52 11.17 4.41
C LYS A 17 4.78 11.19 5.74
N GLY A 18 4.03 12.27 6.01
CA GLY A 18 3.19 12.36 7.20
C GLY A 18 2.09 11.29 7.22
N VAL A 19 1.79 10.78 8.41
CA VAL A 19 0.82 9.69 8.63
C VAL A 19 -0.34 10.12 9.54
N ARG A 20 -0.43 11.40 9.92
CA ARG A 20 -1.45 11.93 10.85
C ARG A 20 -2.88 11.66 10.41
N GLN A 21 -3.12 11.64 9.11
CA GLN A 21 -4.44 11.46 8.51
C GLN A 21 -4.86 9.99 8.36
N LEU A 22 -3.97 9.04 8.67
CA LEU A 22 -4.22 7.62 8.47
C LEU A 22 -5.05 6.91 9.56
N PRO A 23 -5.09 7.34 10.85
CA PRO A 23 -5.86 6.64 11.88
C PRO A 23 -7.33 6.43 11.46
N GLY A 24 -7.83 5.19 11.61
CA GLY A 24 -9.18 4.80 11.22
C GLY A 24 -9.36 4.54 9.71
N GLY A 25 -8.41 4.98 8.87
CA GLY A 25 -8.37 4.68 7.45
C GLY A 25 -7.90 3.26 7.15
N THR A 26 -8.21 2.78 5.94
CA THR A 26 -7.63 1.54 5.41
C THR A 26 -6.44 1.89 4.52
N VAL A 27 -5.40 1.07 4.56
CA VAL A 27 -4.21 1.19 3.72
C VAL A 27 -4.14 -0.04 2.83
N TRP A 28 -4.00 0.19 1.52
CA TRP A 28 -3.71 -0.81 0.51
C TRP A 28 -2.25 -0.65 0.11
N LEU A 29 -1.42 -1.59 0.54
CA LEU A 29 0.00 -1.58 0.28
C LEU A 29 0.28 -2.30 -1.04
N VAL A 30 0.82 -1.57 -2.02
CA VAL A 30 1.16 -2.07 -3.34
C VAL A 30 2.68 -2.09 -3.50
N SER A 31 3.25 -3.25 -3.84
CA SER A 31 4.65 -3.36 -4.25
C SER A 31 4.78 -3.16 -5.75
N GLY A 32 5.90 -2.61 -6.17
CA GLY A 32 6.25 -2.40 -7.57
C GLY A 32 7.68 -2.89 -7.82
N GLU A 33 7.81 -4.05 -8.43
CA GLU A 33 9.06 -4.76 -8.66
C GLU A 33 9.57 -4.60 -10.09
N GLY A 34 10.88 -4.68 -10.26
CA GLY A 34 11.57 -4.42 -11.52
C GLY A 34 12.39 -3.13 -11.47
N SER A 35 13.66 -3.27 -11.85
CA SER A 35 14.63 -2.16 -11.88
C SER A 35 14.43 -1.23 -13.08
N ARG A 36 13.76 -1.69 -14.14
CA ARG A 36 13.35 -0.91 -15.32
C ARG A 36 11.87 -1.15 -15.62
N SER A 37 11.24 -0.16 -16.24
CA SER A 37 9.89 -0.30 -16.78
C SER A 37 9.84 -1.37 -17.87
N PRO A 38 8.72 -2.13 -17.98
CA PRO A 38 7.55 -2.07 -17.11
C PRO A 38 7.81 -2.75 -15.75
N LYS A 39 7.28 -2.15 -14.68
CA LYS A 39 7.28 -2.75 -13.34
C LYS A 39 6.12 -3.72 -13.19
N THR A 40 6.34 -4.76 -12.41
CA THR A 40 5.29 -5.67 -11.95
C THR A 40 4.73 -5.15 -10.63
N PHE A 41 3.41 -5.06 -10.52
CA PHE A 41 2.74 -4.57 -9.33
C PHE A 41 1.92 -5.70 -8.69
N SER A 42 1.98 -5.77 -7.36
CA SER A 42 1.21 -6.72 -6.55
C SER A 42 0.58 -6.01 -5.36
N LEU A 43 -0.59 -6.49 -4.93
CA LEU A 43 -1.22 -6.08 -3.68
C LEU A 43 -0.63 -6.93 -2.55
N CYS A 44 -0.02 -6.26 -1.59
CA CYS A 44 0.86 -6.89 -0.62
C CYS A 44 0.26 -7.00 0.76
N ALA A 45 -0.48 -5.98 1.16
CA ALA A 45 -1.22 -6.00 2.40
C ALA A 45 -2.40 -5.05 2.30
N VAL A 46 -3.46 -5.36 3.03
CA VAL A 46 -4.57 -4.43 3.28
C VAL A 46 -4.83 -4.43 4.77
N PHE A 47 -4.88 -3.24 5.38
CA PHE A 47 -5.10 -3.14 6.83
C PHE A 47 -5.77 -1.84 7.25
N LYS A 48 -6.58 -1.92 8.30
CA LYS A 48 -7.15 -0.76 8.99
C LYS A 48 -6.15 -0.23 10.01
N VAL A 49 -5.79 1.04 9.86
CA VAL A 49 -4.79 1.69 10.71
C VAL A 49 -5.37 1.92 12.09
N ASN A 50 -4.73 1.32 13.09
CA ASN A 50 -5.07 1.49 14.51
C ASN A 50 -4.00 2.25 15.29
N ARG A 51 -2.79 2.36 14.74
CA ARG A 51 -1.65 3.04 15.37
C ARG A 51 -0.78 3.71 14.32
N ILE A 52 -0.29 4.90 14.64
CA ILE A 52 0.73 5.61 13.87
C ILE A 52 1.91 5.95 14.78
N ALA A 53 3.09 6.10 14.18
CA ALA A 53 4.24 6.72 14.83
C ALA A 53 4.82 7.80 13.91
N GLU A 54 5.10 8.97 14.47
CA GLU A 54 5.66 10.11 13.73
C GLU A 54 7.00 10.53 14.29
N ASN A 55 7.98 10.70 13.41
CA ASN A 55 9.36 11.04 13.75
C ASN A 55 10.03 10.08 14.76
N CYS A 56 9.53 8.85 14.88
CA CYS A 56 10.05 7.83 15.81
C CYS A 56 11.10 6.90 15.18
N TYR A 57 11.28 6.93 13.85
CA TYR A 57 12.28 6.11 13.14
C TYR A 57 12.26 4.61 13.51
N GLU A 58 11.08 4.00 13.55
CA GLU A 58 10.94 2.54 13.71
C GLU A 58 11.61 1.75 12.56
N HIS A 59 12.05 2.44 11.50
CA HIS A 59 12.93 1.93 10.48
C HIS A 59 14.11 2.92 10.23
N PRO A 60 15.35 2.45 9.99
CA PRO A 60 16.54 3.31 9.86
C PRO A 60 16.41 4.46 8.84
N SER A 61 15.67 4.23 7.76
CA SER A 61 15.50 5.20 6.65
C SER A 61 14.15 5.92 6.60
N PHE A 62 13.22 5.59 7.50
CA PHE A 62 11.84 6.09 7.45
C PHE A 62 11.41 6.59 8.83
N LYS A 63 11.10 7.88 8.91
CA LYS A 63 10.79 8.55 10.17
C LYS A 63 9.37 8.32 10.67
N ASN A 64 8.47 7.86 9.80
CA ASN A 64 7.05 7.65 10.12
C ASN A 64 6.62 6.23 9.80
N SER A 65 5.64 5.72 10.54
CA SER A 65 5.04 4.41 10.31
C SER A 65 3.54 4.42 10.62
N ALA A 66 2.82 3.50 9.99
CA ALA A 66 1.44 3.18 10.33
C ALA A 66 1.29 1.67 10.43
N HIS A 67 0.57 1.23 11.46
CA HIS A 67 0.32 -0.17 11.76
C HIS A 67 -1.19 -0.41 11.85
N GLY A 68 -1.60 -1.64 11.60
CA GLY A 68 -3.00 -1.98 11.66
C GLY A 68 -3.30 -3.46 11.73
N VAL A 69 -4.59 -3.75 11.70
CA VAL A 69 -5.14 -5.10 11.63
C VAL A 69 -5.61 -5.33 10.20
N GLY A 70 -5.25 -6.47 9.62
CA GLY A 70 -5.60 -6.81 8.25
C GLY A 70 -4.83 -8.02 7.75
N HIS A 71 -4.72 -8.14 6.43
CA HIS A 71 -4.12 -9.28 5.76
C HIS A 71 -2.84 -8.91 5.03
N ILE A 72 -1.89 -9.84 5.02
CA ILE A 72 -0.69 -9.81 4.19
C ILE A 72 -0.86 -10.88 3.12
N TYR A 73 -0.67 -10.48 1.88
CA TYR A 73 -0.71 -11.32 0.69
C TYR A 73 0.69 -11.51 0.08
N GLY A 74 1.66 -10.64 0.44
CA GLY A 74 3.00 -10.66 -0.13
C GLY A 74 2.97 -10.29 -1.62
N GLU A 75 3.35 -11.21 -2.49
CA GLU A 75 3.32 -11.02 -3.94
C GLU A 75 2.23 -11.86 -4.64
N SER A 76 1.33 -12.50 -3.88
CA SER A 76 0.36 -13.46 -4.45
C SER A 76 -0.76 -12.81 -5.27
N LEU A 77 -1.11 -11.55 -4.99
CA LEU A 77 -2.16 -10.82 -5.68
C LEU A 77 -1.57 -9.90 -6.75
N LEU A 78 -1.36 -10.44 -7.95
CA LEU A 78 -0.84 -9.69 -9.09
C LEU A 78 -1.85 -8.64 -9.57
N LEU A 79 -1.39 -7.39 -9.74
CA LEU A 79 -2.19 -6.26 -10.22
C LEU A 79 -1.86 -5.89 -11.68
N THR A 80 -0.63 -6.15 -12.12
CA THR A 80 -0.19 -5.85 -13.49
C THR A 80 -1.07 -6.55 -14.52
N GLY A 81 -1.50 -5.79 -15.54
CA GLY A 81 -2.32 -6.32 -16.63
C GLY A 81 -3.83 -6.33 -16.34
N ILE A 82 -4.25 -6.03 -15.12
CA ILE A 82 -5.67 -5.84 -14.79
C ILE A 82 -6.13 -4.46 -15.28
N GLU A 83 -7.16 -4.42 -16.12
CA GLU A 83 -7.57 -3.19 -16.83
C GLU A 83 -7.89 -2.02 -15.87
N TRP A 84 -8.66 -2.28 -14.80
CA TRP A 84 -9.00 -1.23 -13.83
C TRP A 84 -7.75 -0.72 -13.11
N PHE A 85 -6.80 -1.61 -12.83
CA PHE A 85 -5.58 -1.25 -12.12
C PHE A 85 -4.64 -0.44 -13.01
N GLU A 86 -4.54 -0.76 -14.31
CA GLU A 86 -3.75 0.03 -15.25
C GLU A 86 -4.27 1.48 -15.35
N LYS A 87 -5.59 1.67 -15.37
CA LYS A 87 -6.23 2.99 -15.29
C LYS A 87 -5.96 3.68 -13.95
N PHE A 88 -6.14 2.97 -12.84
CA PHE A 88 -5.88 3.49 -11.50
C PHE A 88 -4.42 3.90 -11.31
N LYS A 89 -3.47 3.07 -11.73
CA LYS A 89 -2.03 3.34 -11.70
C LYS A 89 -1.68 4.64 -12.42
N ALA A 90 -2.29 4.88 -13.59
CA ALA A 90 -2.12 6.14 -14.31
C ALA A 90 -2.65 7.35 -13.51
N GLN A 91 -3.83 7.23 -12.89
CA GLN A 91 -4.39 8.28 -12.02
C GLN A 91 -3.53 8.55 -10.77
N GLN A 92 -2.84 7.53 -10.26
CA GLN A 92 -1.90 7.64 -9.14
C GLN A 92 -0.50 8.12 -9.54
N PHE A 93 -0.34 8.69 -10.74
CA PHE A 93 0.95 9.11 -11.30
C PHE A 93 2.01 7.99 -11.27
N ASN A 94 1.59 6.76 -11.56
CA ASN A 94 2.41 5.55 -11.49
C ASN A 94 3.07 5.34 -10.11
N PHE A 95 2.36 5.68 -9.04
CA PHE A 95 2.82 5.57 -7.65
C PHE A 95 4.09 6.36 -7.32
N ARG A 96 4.45 7.37 -8.11
CA ARG A 96 5.59 8.27 -7.81
C ARG A 96 5.50 8.91 -6.43
N ASN A 97 4.29 9.12 -5.94
CA ASN A 97 4.03 9.74 -4.66
C ASN A 97 4.10 8.77 -3.46
N SER A 98 4.28 7.46 -3.66
CA SER A 98 4.36 6.40 -2.64
C SER A 98 3.13 6.22 -1.72
N LEU A 99 2.69 7.28 -1.03
CA LEU A 99 1.46 7.34 -0.25
C LEU A 99 0.54 8.42 -0.84
N THR A 100 -0.63 7.99 -1.26
CA THR A 100 -1.67 8.83 -1.87
C THR A 100 -3.02 8.38 -1.37
N GLU A 101 -3.91 9.33 -1.10
CA GLU A 101 -5.30 9.05 -0.76
C GLU A 101 -6.09 8.61 -1.99
N ILE A 102 -6.95 7.60 -1.83
CA ILE A 102 -7.86 7.13 -2.87
C ILE A 102 -9.22 7.76 -2.60
N THR A 103 -9.65 8.68 -3.48
CA THR A 103 -10.93 9.39 -3.35
C THR A 103 -12.05 8.74 -4.18
N GLY A 104 -11.73 7.81 -5.09
CA GLY A 104 -12.68 7.17 -5.98
C GLY A 104 -13.27 5.87 -5.41
N THR A 105 -14.59 5.80 -5.30
CA THR A 105 -15.33 4.62 -4.80
C THR A 105 -15.13 3.37 -5.65
N VAL A 106 -14.95 3.52 -6.97
CA VAL A 106 -14.72 2.39 -7.89
C VAL A 106 -13.41 1.66 -7.57
N ALA A 107 -12.30 2.40 -7.43
CA ALA A 107 -11.00 1.78 -7.13
C ALA A 107 -11.02 1.05 -5.78
N VAL A 108 -11.69 1.63 -4.76
CA VAL A 108 -11.86 0.97 -3.47
C VAL A 108 -12.67 -0.33 -3.61
N GLY A 109 -13.75 -0.31 -4.38
CA GLY A 109 -14.55 -1.51 -4.66
C GLY A 109 -13.74 -2.62 -5.32
N GLU A 110 -12.93 -2.30 -6.32
CA GLU A 110 -12.06 -3.27 -7.01
C GLU A 110 -11.00 -3.86 -6.07
N PHE A 111 -10.39 -3.04 -5.21
CA PHE A 111 -9.45 -3.53 -4.21
C PHE A 111 -10.12 -4.45 -3.18
N LEU A 112 -11.34 -4.12 -2.73
CA LEU A 112 -12.09 -4.97 -1.81
C LEU A 112 -12.46 -6.31 -2.47
N ALA A 113 -12.95 -6.28 -3.72
CA ALA A 113 -13.29 -7.48 -4.47
C ALA A 113 -12.07 -8.39 -4.71
N LEU A 114 -10.92 -7.81 -5.05
CA LEU A 114 -9.68 -8.57 -5.26
C LEU A 114 -9.13 -9.17 -3.97
N SER A 115 -9.16 -8.41 -2.87
CA SER A 115 -8.55 -8.82 -1.60
C SER A 115 -9.47 -9.70 -0.75
N GLY A 116 -10.78 -9.64 -0.95
CA GLY A 116 -11.77 -10.24 -0.04
C GLY A 116 -11.81 -9.57 1.34
N TYR A 117 -11.15 -8.42 1.50
CA TYR A 117 -11.08 -7.71 2.78
C TYR A 117 -12.42 -7.03 3.10
N VAL A 118 -12.86 -7.15 4.35
CA VAL A 118 -14.05 -6.45 4.88
C VAL A 118 -13.59 -5.52 6.03
N PRO A 119 -13.70 -4.19 5.89
CA PRO A 119 -13.10 -3.19 6.79
C PRO A 119 -13.83 -2.95 8.13
#